data_AF-A0A397SN25-F1
#
_entry.id   AF-A0A397SN25-F1
#
_cell.length_a   1.000
_cell.length_b   1.000
_cell.length_c   1.000
_cell.angle_alpha   90.00
_cell.angle_beta   90.00
_cell.angle_gamma   90.00
#
_symmetry.space_group_name_H-M   'P 1'
#
loop_
_entity.id
_entity.type
_entity.pdbx_description
1 polymer ?
#
loop_
_entity_poly.entity_id
_entity_poly.type
_entity_poly.pdbx_seq_one_letter_code
_entity_poly.pdbx_strand_id
1 'polypeptide(L)'
;MNNSIYWFQKAAMNGDKFAYDYMGICYELGIGITYKTNNIAFWWYQKSAEKGYVNAKFHLGYCYVNGIGTIANRKKGFELYDEAAKNISAADLFRPLESIDLNQVKYWYQQTADNDYNGVALYKLGEFYESGKGVNKNEIRAFDFYKKAAEKGNINGKYKLGYYYLNGVIVNIDKGKAFSLYKEAAEGGNKDAQNFLRY
;
A
#
# COMPACT_ATOMS: atom_id res chain seq x y z
N MET A 1 3.36 13.64 13.27
CA MET A 1 2.18 13.06 12.58
C MET A 1 0.88 13.85 12.78
N ASN A 2 0.52 14.31 13.99
CA ASN A 2 -0.80 14.92 14.26
C ASN A 2 -1.20 16.12 13.38
N ASN A 3 -0.25 16.97 12.96
CA ASN A 3 -0.57 18.10 12.10
C ASN A 3 -0.96 17.70 10.66
N SER A 4 -0.45 16.57 10.14
CA SER A 4 -0.74 16.15 8.75
C SER A 4 -2.18 15.67 8.56
N ILE A 5 -2.70 14.89 9.51
CA ILE A 5 -4.06 14.33 9.45
C ILE A 5 -5.11 15.43 9.57
N TYR A 6 -4.86 16.46 10.39
CA TYR A 6 -5.73 17.62 10.49
C TYR A 6 -5.97 18.30 9.13
N TRP A 7 -4.91 18.51 8.35
CA TRP A 7 -5.03 19.12 7.02
C TRP A 7 -5.69 18.20 6.01
N PHE A 8 -5.41 16.89 6.05
CA PHE A 8 -6.12 15.92 5.20
C PHE A 8 -7.61 15.82 5.55
N GLN A 9 -7.98 15.90 6.83
CA GLN A 9 -9.38 15.96 7.24
C GLN A 9 -10.08 17.20 6.68
N LYS A 10 -9.45 18.38 6.76
CA LYS A 10 -9.99 19.60 6.14
C LYS A 10 -10.11 19.49 4.62
N ALA A 11 -9.09 18.96 3.94
CA ALA A 11 -9.12 18.77 2.50
C ALA A 11 -10.21 17.78 2.07
N ALA A 12 -10.40 16.69 2.83
CA ALA A 12 -11.49 15.74 2.62
C ALA A 12 -12.86 16.42 2.80
N MET A 13 -13.05 17.23 3.85
CA MET A 13 -14.29 18.00 4.04
C MET A 13 -14.59 18.93 2.85
N ASN A 14 -13.55 19.41 2.16
CA ASN A 14 -13.67 20.24 0.96
C ASN A 14 -13.78 19.45 -0.35
N GLY A 15 -13.91 18.12 -0.31
CA GLY A 15 -14.14 17.30 -1.50
C GLY A 15 -12.89 16.80 -2.22
N ASP A 16 -11.70 16.94 -1.62
CA ASP A 16 -10.46 16.51 -2.25
C ASP A 16 -10.34 14.98 -2.31
N LYS A 17 -10.16 14.44 -3.53
CA LYS A 17 -10.13 13.01 -3.78
C LYS A 17 -8.87 12.32 -3.23
N PHE A 18 -7.73 13.00 -3.17
CA PHE A 18 -6.50 12.46 -2.59
C PHE A 18 -6.63 12.38 -1.06
N ALA A 19 -7.24 13.41 -0.47
CA ALA A 19 -7.52 13.44 0.95
C ALA A 19 -8.49 12.34 1.37
N TYR A 20 -9.52 12.05 0.58
CA TYR A 20 -10.39 10.89 0.81
C TYR A 20 -9.61 9.57 0.86
N ASP A 21 -8.75 9.32 -0.13
CA ASP A 21 -7.95 8.09 -0.17
C ASP A 21 -6.98 7.99 1.02
N TYR A 22 -6.30 9.09 1.35
CA TYR A 22 -5.40 9.15 2.49
C TYR A 22 -6.13 8.89 3.82
N MET A 23 -7.31 9.48 4.01
CA MET A 23 -8.15 9.20 5.17
C MET A 23 -8.56 7.73 5.23
N GLY A 24 -8.89 7.13 4.09
CA GLY A 24 -9.14 5.69 3.97
C GLY A 24 -7.98 4.86 4.53
N ILE A 25 -6.75 5.17 4.13
CA ILE A 25 -5.53 4.49 4.61
C ILE A 25 -5.36 4.68 6.12
N CYS A 26 -5.55 5.90 6.64
CA CYS A 26 -5.49 6.17 8.08
C CYS A 26 -6.49 5.29 8.85
N TYR A 27 -7.75 5.23 8.42
CA TYR A 27 -8.79 4.42 9.05
C TYR A 27 -8.56 2.92 8.93
N GLU A 28 -7.96 2.43 7.83
CA GLU A 28 -7.61 1.03 7.63
C GLU A 28 -6.47 0.60 8.56
N LEU A 29 -5.47 1.47 8.73
CA LEU A 29 -4.23 1.13 9.42
C LEU A 29 -4.19 1.57 10.89
N GLY A 30 -5.11 2.44 11.32
CA GLY A 30 -5.07 2.99 12.68
C GLY A 30 -4.01 4.09 12.85
N ILE A 31 -3.54 4.71 11.76
CA ILE A 31 -2.43 5.67 11.83
C ILE A 31 -2.96 7.08 12.09
N GLY A 32 -2.62 7.60 13.27
CA GLY A 32 -2.97 8.93 13.75
C GLY A 32 -4.48 9.20 13.86
N ILE A 33 -5.24 8.13 14.02
CA ILE A 33 -6.67 8.11 14.36
C ILE A 33 -6.87 7.32 15.65
N THR A 34 -7.86 7.70 16.46
CA THR A 34 -8.11 7.08 17.77
C THR A 34 -8.60 5.63 17.66
N TYR A 35 -9.42 5.33 16.64
CA TYR A 35 -10.04 4.01 16.46
C TYR A 35 -9.94 3.58 15.00
N LYS A 36 -9.18 2.50 14.75
CA LYS A 36 -9.14 1.84 13.44
C LYS A 36 -10.55 1.34 13.09
N THR A 37 -11.05 1.67 11.91
CA THR A 37 -12.41 1.27 11.50
C THR A 37 -12.45 0.96 10.00
N ASN A 38 -12.46 -0.33 9.66
CA ASN A 38 -12.38 -0.77 8.27
C ASN A 38 -13.59 -0.34 7.42
N ASN A 39 -14.80 -0.25 7.99
CA ASN A 39 -15.98 0.23 7.28
C ASN A 39 -15.88 1.72 6.92
N ILE A 40 -15.30 2.55 7.80
CA ILE A 40 -15.02 3.97 7.51
C ILE A 40 -13.95 4.08 6.44
N ALA A 41 -12.89 3.26 6.52
CA ALA A 41 -11.86 3.20 5.47
C ALA A 41 -12.47 2.87 4.10
N PHE A 42 -13.29 1.82 4.04
CA PHE A 42 -14.01 1.41 2.85
C PHE A 42 -14.87 2.55 2.27
N TRP A 43 -15.63 3.24 3.11
CA TRP A 43 -16.46 4.38 2.70
C TRP A 43 -15.63 5.51 2.08
N TRP A 44 -14.49 5.85 2.68
CA TRP A 44 -13.57 6.86 2.14
C TRP A 44 -12.97 6.46 0.79
N TYR A 45 -12.53 5.21 0.64
CA TYR A 45 -12.05 4.70 -0.65
C TYR A 45 -13.14 4.77 -1.71
N GLN A 46 -14.38 4.42 -1.36
CA GLN A 46 -15.50 4.51 -2.27
C GLN A 46 -15.74 5.97 -2.72
N LYS A 47 -15.76 6.93 -1.79
CA LYS A 47 -15.91 8.36 -2.10
C LYS A 47 -14.79 8.89 -3.00
N SER A 48 -13.55 8.47 -2.75
CA SER A 48 -12.40 8.83 -3.57
C SER A 48 -12.49 8.25 -5.00
N ALA A 49 -12.88 6.98 -5.11
CA ALA A 49 -13.08 6.31 -6.39
C ALA A 49 -14.24 6.93 -7.20
N GLU A 50 -15.36 7.29 -6.55
CA GLU A 50 -16.49 8.02 -7.15
C GLU A 50 -16.05 9.37 -7.75
N LYS A 51 -15.02 10.01 -7.17
CA LYS A 51 -14.40 11.25 -7.67
C LYS A 51 -13.32 11.01 -8.73
N GLY A 52 -13.19 9.79 -9.22
CA GLY A 52 -12.26 9.44 -10.31
C GLY A 52 -10.80 9.33 -9.87
N TYR A 53 -10.51 9.06 -8.59
CA TYR A 53 -9.15 8.78 -8.17
C TYR A 53 -8.76 7.32 -8.43
N VAL A 54 -7.74 7.12 -9.27
CA VAL A 54 -7.36 5.78 -9.74
C VAL A 54 -6.81 4.89 -8.61
N ASN A 55 -5.94 5.40 -7.75
CA ASN A 55 -5.42 4.62 -6.61
C ASN A 55 -6.54 4.12 -5.69
N ALA A 56 -7.59 4.92 -5.47
CA ALA A 56 -8.71 4.49 -4.64
C ALA A 56 -9.46 3.30 -5.23
N LYS A 57 -9.47 3.10 -6.55
CA LYS A 57 -10.00 1.86 -7.16
C LYS A 57 -9.16 0.65 -6.79
N PHE A 58 -7.82 0.78 -6.74
CA PHE A 58 -6.96 -0.29 -6.24
C PHE A 58 -7.18 -0.56 -4.74
N HIS A 59 -7.34 0.47 -3.90
CA HIS A 59 -7.65 0.25 -2.48
C HIS A 59 -9.02 -0.39 -2.28
N LEU A 60 -10.05 0.09 -2.98
CA LEU A 60 -11.39 -0.47 -2.93
C LEU A 60 -11.42 -1.92 -3.44
N GLY A 61 -10.69 -2.20 -4.52
CA GLY A 61 -10.53 -3.55 -5.04
C GLY A 61 -9.88 -4.47 -4.02
N TYR A 62 -8.84 -3.99 -3.33
CA TYR A 62 -8.17 -4.73 -2.26
C TYR A 62 -9.09 -4.98 -1.07
N CYS A 63 -9.93 -4.02 -0.70
CA CYS A 63 -10.96 -4.20 0.31
C CYS A 63 -11.95 -5.30 -0.06
N TYR A 64 -12.43 -5.32 -1.31
CA TYR A 64 -13.34 -6.36 -1.77
C TYR A 64 -12.66 -7.73 -1.85
N VAL A 65 -11.43 -7.84 -2.32
CA VAL A 65 -10.70 -9.13 -2.37
C VAL A 65 -10.54 -9.71 -0.96
N ASN A 66 -10.25 -8.87 0.04
CA ASN A 66 -9.89 -9.32 1.39
C ASN A 66 -11.00 -9.17 2.44
N GLY A 67 -12.19 -8.68 2.07
CA GLY A 67 -13.30 -8.42 3.01
C GLY A 67 -13.00 -7.32 4.04
N ILE A 68 -12.23 -6.30 3.67
CA ILE A 68 -11.86 -5.20 4.57
C ILE A 68 -12.98 -4.16 4.56
N GLY A 69 -13.75 -4.10 5.64
CA GLY A 69 -14.83 -3.11 5.79
C GLY A 69 -16.07 -3.38 4.94
N THR A 70 -16.08 -4.51 4.24
CA THR A 70 -17.16 -4.98 3.39
C THR A 70 -17.13 -6.51 3.33
N ILE A 71 -18.16 -7.12 2.76
CA ILE A 71 -18.17 -8.57 2.51
C ILE A 71 -17.21 -8.86 1.35
N ALA A 72 -16.37 -9.89 1.50
CA ALA A 72 -15.42 -10.27 0.46
C ALA A 72 -16.13 -10.58 -0.86
N ASN A 73 -15.66 -9.97 -1.94
CA ASN A 73 -16.14 -10.14 -3.31
C ASN A 73 -14.97 -10.03 -4.28
N ARG A 74 -14.28 -11.15 -4.51
CA ARG A 74 -13.08 -11.21 -5.35
C ARG A 74 -13.35 -10.72 -6.78
N LYS A 75 -14.49 -11.09 -7.36
CA LYS A 75 -14.88 -10.67 -8.72
C LYS A 75 -14.95 -9.15 -8.83
N LYS A 76 -15.69 -8.51 -7.92
CA LYS A 76 -15.80 -7.04 -7.89
C LYS A 76 -14.45 -6.37 -7.63
N GLY A 77 -13.62 -6.98 -6.78
CA GLY A 77 -12.28 -6.49 -6.53
C GLY A 77 -11.40 -6.46 -7.79
N PHE A 78 -11.47 -7.52 -8.60
CA PHE A 78 -10.70 -7.62 -9.84
C PHE A 78 -11.26 -6.69 -10.93
N GLU A 79 -12.58 -6.53 -11.03
CA GLU A 79 -13.21 -5.56 -11.91
C GLU A 79 -12.70 -4.13 -11.63
N LEU A 80 -12.59 -3.74 -10.35
CA LEU A 80 -12.05 -2.45 -9.95
C LEU A 80 -10.58 -2.27 -10.34
N TYR A 81 -9.75 -3.33 -10.23
CA TYR A 81 -8.37 -3.27 -10.69
C TYR A 81 -8.27 -3.12 -12.21
N ASP A 82 -9.12 -3.83 -12.96
CA ASP A 82 -9.19 -3.69 -14.41
C ASP A 82 -9.67 -2.29 -14.81
N GLU A 83 -10.68 -1.74 -14.14
CA GLU A 83 -11.10 -0.35 -14.35
C GLU A 83 -10.00 0.66 -14.06
N ALA A 84 -9.22 0.46 -12.99
CA ALA A 84 -8.10 1.33 -12.64
C ALA A 84 -7.03 1.34 -13.75
N ALA A 85 -6.75 0.18 -14.34
CA ALA A 85 -5.80 0.04 -15.46
C ALA A 85 -6.39 0.41 -16.84
N LYS A 86 -7.73 0.41 -17.00
CA LYS A 86 -8.43 0.73 -18.27
C LYS A 86 -8.56 2.22 -18.57
N ASN A 87 -8.38 3.11 -17.61
CA ASN A 87 -8.56 4.57 -17.76
C ASN A 87 -7.53 5.26 -18.69
N ILE A 88 -6.96 4.53 -19.65
CA ILE A 88 -6.08 4.98 -20.73
C ILE A 88 -6.76 4.73 -22.07
N SER A 89 -8.04 5.11 -22.23
CA SER A 89 -8.65 5.11 -23.56
C SER A 89 -8.80 6.55 -24.08
N ALA A 90 -8.05 6.78 -25.17
CA ALA A 90 -8.14 7.86 -26.14
C ALA A 90 -7.48 9.23 -25.86
N ALA A 91 -7.33 9.72 -24.62
CA ALA A 91 -6.78 11.08 -24.41
C ALA A 91 -5.23 11.16 -24.33
N ASP A 92 -4.57 10.11 -23.84
CA ASP A 92 -3.15 10.17 -23.43
C ASP A 92 -2.23 9.24 -24.22
N LEU A 93 -2.34 9.23 -25.56
CA LEU A 93 -1.50 8.41 -26.45
C LEU A 93 0.02 8.74 -26.39
N PHE A 94 0.45 9.65 -25.51
CA PHE A 94 1.82 10.15 -25.39
C PHE A 94 2.55 9.77 -24.08
N ARG A 95 1.96 8.91 -23.22
CA ARG A 95 2.63 8.41 -21.99
C ARG A 95 2.78 6.88 -21.95
N PRO A 96 3.68 6.28 -22.74
CA PRO A 96 3.89 4.82 -22.77
C PRO A 96 4.48 4.24 -21.47
N LEU A 97 5.20 5.02 -20.66
CA LEU A 97 5.83 4.51 -19.43
C LEU A 97 4.84 4.37 -18.27
N GLU A 98 3.90 5.31 -18.08
CA GLU A 98 2.90 5.24 -17.00
C GLU A 98 1.88 4.10 -17.21
N SER A 99 1.64 3.70 -18.47
CA SER A 99 0.70 2.62 -18.82
C SER A 99 1.23 1.21 -18.54
N ILE A 100 2.54 1.00 -18.66
CA ILE A 100 3.20 -0.27 -18.31
C ILE A 100 3.13 -0.48 -16.79
N ASP A 101 3.32 0.57 -16.00
CA ASP A 101 3.36 0.48 -14.54
C ASP A 101 1.98 0.15 -13.94
N LEU A 102 0.88 0.73 -14.46
CA LEU A 102 -0.49 0.43 -13.98
C LEU A 102 -0.90 -1.03 -14.20
N ASN A 103 -0.51 -1.62 -15.32
CA ASN A 103 -0.77 -3.04 -15.57
C ASN A 103 0.04 -3.95 -14.64
N GLN A 104 1.27 -3.56 -14.28
CA GLN A 104 2.05 -4.27 -13.28
C GLN A 104 1.45 -4.12 -11.88
N VAL A 105 1.03 -2.91 -11.49
CA VAL A 105 0.32 -2.66 -10.22
C VAL A 105 -0.93 -3.56 -10.13
N LYS A 106 -1.77 -3.57 -11.19
CA LYS A 106 -2.91 -4.47 -11.28
C LYS A 106 -2.52 -5.93 -11.10
N TYR A 107 -1.52 -6.39 -11.85
CA TYR A 107 -1.04 -7.76 -11.78
C TYR A 107 -0.69 -8.14 -10.34
N TRP A 108 0.12 -7.34 -9.65
CA TRP A 108 0.50 -7.64 -8.28
C TRP A 108 -0.67 -7.56 -7.31
N TYR A 109 -1.62 -6.64 -7.49
CA TYR A 109 -2.86 -6.63 -6.72
C TYR A 109 -3.67 -7.91 -6.88
N GLN A 110 -3.77 -8.45 -8.10
CA GLN A 110 -4.42 -9.75 -8.35
C GLN A 110 -3.67 -10.90 -7.67
N GLN A 111 -2.33 -10.90 -7.71
CA GLN A 111 -1.49 -11.92 -7.06
C GLN A 111 -1.59 -11.92 -5.53
N THR A 112 -2.06 -10.84 -4.88
CA THR A 112 -2.30 -10.85 -3.43
C THR A 112 -3.39 -11.85 -3.00
N ALA A 113 -4.28 -12.23 -3.92
CA ALA A 113 -5.36 -13.18 -3.67
C ALA A 113 -4.92 -14.66 -3.83
N ASP A 114 -3.67 -14.88 -4.26
CA ASP A 114 -3.02 -16.18 -4.39
C ASP A 114 -2.22 -16.48 -3.11
N ASN A 115 -2.39 -17.67 -2.55
CA ASN A 115 -1.77 -18.04 -1.28
C ASN A 115 -0.25 -18.22 -1.40
N ASP A 116 0.24 -18.69 -2.55
CA ASP A 116 1.65 -19.04 -2.72
C ASP A 116 2.50 -17.80 -3.07
N TYR A 117 1.89 -16.81 -3.72
CA TYR A 117 2.59 -15.62 -4.22
C TYR A 117 2.27 -14.33 -3.46
N ASN A 118 1.36 -14.35 -2.47
CA ASN A 118 0.94 -13.12 -1.78
C ASN A 118 2.10 -12.35 -1.14
N GLY A 119 3.11 -13.02 -0.56
CA GLY A 119 4.23 -12.33 0.09
C GLY A 119 5.08 -11.53 -0.90
N VAL A 120 5.33 -12.08 -2.09
CA VAL A 120 6.06 -11.39 -3.17
C VAL A 120 5.21 -10.27 -3.74
N ALA A 121 3.92 -10.51 -3.96
CA ALA A 121 2.99 -9.52 -4.46
C ALA A 121 2.88 -8.31 -3.53
N LEU A 122 2.75 -8.54 -2.22
CA LEU A 122 2.73 -7.50 -1.20
C LEU A 122 4.04 -6.70 -1.21
N TYR A 123 5.21 -7.37 -1.26
CA TYR A 123 6.49 -6.67 -1.37
C TYR A 123 6.57 -5.78 -2.62
N LYS A 124 6.15 -6.29 -3.78
CA LYS A 124 6.14 -5.54 -5.04
C LYS A 124 5.21 -4.34 -5.00
N LEU A 125 4.01 -4.48 -4.42
CA LEU A 125 3.12 -3.35 -4.18
C LEU A 125 3.75 -2.30 -3.26
N GLY A 126 4.51 -2.73 -2.24
CA GLY A 126 5.31 -1.84 -1.42
C GLY A 126 6.28 -0.97 -2.25
N GLU A 127 7.02 -1.58 -3.19
CA GLU A 127 7.94 -0.86 -4.08
C GLU A 127 7.23 0.15 -5.00
N PHE A 128 6.05 -0.20 -5.52
CA PHE A 128 5.24 0.73 -6.33
C PHE A 128 4.80 1.96 -5.54
N TYR A 129 4.32 1.78 -4.31
CA TYR A 129 3.92 2.90 -3.46
C TYR A 129 5.11 3.70 -2.89
N GLU A 130 6.27 3.08 -2.68
CA GLU A 130 7.50 3.78 -2.26
C GLU A 130 8.06 4.66 -3.39
N SER A 131 8.05 4.14 -4.62
CA SER A 131 8.59 4.81 -5.80
C SER A 131 7.61 5.77 -6.49
N GLY A 132 6.31 5.55 -6.34
CA GLY A 132 5.28 6.29 -7.06
C GLY A 132 5.13 5.90 -8.54
N LYS A 133 5.58 4.70 -8.93
CA LYS A 133 5.44 4.18 -10.29
C LYS A 133 4.05 3.56 -10.48
N GLY A 134 3.28 4.02 -11.47
CA GLY A 134 1.90 3.55 -11.73
C GLY A 134 0.85 3.90 -10.65
N VAL A 135 1.25 4.21 -9.42
CA VAL A 135 0.41 4.72 -8.34
C VAL A 135 1.06 5.94 -7.71
N ASN A 136 0.28 6.86 -7.16
CA ASN A 136 0.88 7.94 -6.38
C ASN A 136 1.68 7.41 -5.20
N LYS A 137 2.87 7.99 -5.02
CA LYS A 137 3.76 7.68 -3.91
C LYS A 137 3.02 7.82 -2.58
N ASN A 138 3.08 6.77 -1.75
CA ASN A 138 2.47 6.75 -0.44
C ASN A 138 3.30 5.89 0.53
N GLU A 139 4.08 6.57 1.37
CA GLU A 139 5.00 5.94 2.32
C GLU A 139 4.28 5.06 3.35
N ILE A 140 3.08 5.48 3.79
CA ILE A 140 2.28 4.72 4.76
C ILE A 140 1.79 3.41 4.12
N ARG A 141 1.33 3.47 2.87
CA ARG A 141 0.87 2.28 2.14
C ARG A 141 2.02 1.35 1.80
N ALA A 142 3.18 1.89 1.44
CA ALA A 142 4.39 1.11 1.23
C ALA A 142 4.78 0.35 2.51
N PHE A 143 4.84 1.04 3.65
CA PHE A 143 5.10 0.43 4.96
C PHE A 143 4.13 -0.71 5.28
N ASP A 144 2.81 -0.51 5.09
CA ASP A 144 1.81 -1.55 5.35
C ASP A 144 2.05 -2.80 4.49
N PHE A 145 2.31 -2.61 3.20
CA PHE A 145 2.58 -3.72 2.31
C PHE A 145 3.89 -4.46 2.65
N TYR A 146 4.96 -3.75 2.98
CA TYR A 146 6.19 -4.38 3.45
C TYR A 146 5.99 -5.13 4.76
N LYS A 147 5.20 -4.60 5.69
CA LYS A 147 4.85 -5.28 6.93
C LYS A 147 4.11 -6.58 6.66
N LYS A 148 3.05 -6.54 5.85
CA LYS A 148 2.28 -7.74 5.46
C LYS A 148 3.14 -8.76 4.70
N ALA A 149 4.05 -8.29 3.83
CA ALA A 149 4.99 -9.15 3.12
C ALA A 149 5.94 -9.87 4.10
N ALA A 150 6.49 -9.14 5.08
CA ALA A 150 7.35 -9.70 6.13
C ALA A 150 6.63 -10.75 6.98
N GLU A 151 5.36 -10.50 7.34
CA GLU A 151 4.49 -11.45 8.05
C GLU A 151 4.21 -12.73 7.23
N LYS A 152 4.25 -12.62 5.90
CA LYS A 152 4.20 -13.76 4.96
C LYS A 152 5.57 -14.39 4.69
N GLY A 153 6.62 -14.00 5.41
CA GLY A 153 7.96 -14.56 5.28
C GLY A 153 8.78 -13.99 4.12
N ASN A 154 8.33 -12.94 3.44
CA ASN A 154 9.11 -12.33 2.37
C ASN A 154 10.39 -11.66 2.93
N ILE A 155 11.55 -12.15 2.50
CA ILE A 155 12.86 -11.73 3.00
C ILE A 155 13.13 -10.24 2.71
N ASN A 156 12.80 -9.74 1.53
CA ASN A 156 12.99 -8.33 1.19
C ASN A 156 11.99 -7.42 1.91
N GLY A 157 10.78 -7.92 2.16
CA GLY A 157 9.79 -7.28 3.04
C GLY A 157 10.31 -7.13 4.47
N LYS A 158 10.96 -8.16 5.03
CA LYS A 158 11.62 -8.07 6.35
C LYS A 158 12.71 -7.00 6.37
N TYR A 159 13.58 -6.97 5.35
CA TYR A 159 14.59 -5.92 5.22
C TYR A 159 13.96 -4.51 5.18
N LYS A 160 12.97 -4.29 4.31
CA LYS A 160 12.28 -2.99 4.22
C LYS A 160 11.58 -2.62 5.54
N LEU A 161 10.93 -3.57 6.22
CA LEU A 161 10.31 -3.33 7.51
C LEU A 161 11.35 -2.96 8.58
N GLY A 162 12.51 -3.61 8.58
CA GLY A 162 13.64 -3.27 9.45
C GLY A 162 14.11 -1.83 9.26
N TYR A 163 14.17 -1.37 8.00
CA TYR A 163 14.48 0.02 7.66
C TYR A 163 13.50 1.02 8.30
N TYR A 164 12.19 0.76 8.28
CA TYR A 164 11.21 1.65 8.91
C TYR A 164 11.37 1.73 10.44
N TYR A 165 11.64 0.60 11.11
CA TYR A 165 11.90 0.60 12.56
C TYR A 165 13.24 1.22 12.93
N LEU A 166 14.26 1.13 12.08
CA LEU A 166 15.55 1.76 12.35
C LEU A 166 15.47 3.28 12.27
N ASN A 167 14.78 3.81 11.25
CA ASN A 167 14.76 5.24 10.93
C ASN A 167 13.58 6.00 11.55
N GLY A 168 12.56 5.29 12.03
CA GLY A 168 11.42 5.89 12.70
C GLY A 168 10.53 6.76 11.79
N VAL A 169 10.45 6.44 10.49
CA VAL A 169 9.77 7.28 9.48
C VAL A 169 8.25 7.30 9.69
N ILE A 170 7.65 6.13 9.93
CA ILE A 170 6.20 5.94 10.11
C ILE A 170 5.87 5.45 11.53
N VAL A 171 6.77 4.67 12.11
CA VAL A 171 6.67 4.08 13.45
C VAL A 171 7.74 4.67 14.35
N ASN A 172 7.64 4.51 15.66
CA ASN A 172 8.73 4.89 16.55
C ASN A 172 9.97 4.04 16.27
N ILE A 173 11.14 4.63 16.50
CA ILE A 173 12.41 3.91 16.37
C ILE A 173 12.39 2.72 17.33
N ASP A 174 12.66 1.54 16.79
CA ASP A 174 12.84 0.29 17.54
C ASP A 174 14.04 -0.45 16.95
N LYS A 175 15.23 -0.14 17.48
CA LYS A 175 16.49 -0.73 17.01
C LYS A 175 16.56 -2.23 17.25
N GLY A 176 15.93 -2.73 18.31
CA GLY A 176 15.92 -4.16 18.62
C GLY A 176 15.10 -4.94 17.58
N LYS A 177 13.90 -4.44 17.27
CA LYS A 177 13.06 -5.02 16.22
C LYS A 177 13.68 -4.87 14.83
N ALA A 178 14.29 -3.72 14.53
CA ALA A 178 15.02 -3.53 13.28
C ALA A 178 16.16 -4.54 13.12
N PHE A 179 16.96 -4.74 14.18
CA PHE A 179 18.06 -5.71 14.19
C PHE A 179 17.56 -7.15 13.97
N SER A 180 16.48 -7.57 14.66
CA SER A 180 15.87 -8.89 14.45
C SER A 180 15.45 -9.10 12.99
N LEU A 181 14.76 -8.12 12.41
CA LEU A 181 14.29 -8.18 11.02
C LEU A 181 15.45 -8.24 10.02
N TYR A 182 16.52 -7.48 10.25
CA TYR A 182 17.72 -7.56 9.41
C TYR A 182 18.44 -8.88 9.57
N LYS A 183 18.53 -9.44 10.78
CA LYS A 183 19.12 -10.76 10.99
C LYS A 183 18.38 -11.82 10.21
N GLU A 184 17.06 -11.88 10.34
CA GLU A 184 16.22 -12.82 9.59
C GLU A 184 16.32 -12.60 8.07
N ALA A 185 16.39 -11.34 7.61
CA ALA A 185 16.56 -11.04 6.20
C ALA A 185 17.94 -11.48 5.67
N ALA A 186 19.00 -11.29 6.46
CA ALA A 186 20.36 -11.67 6.10
C ALA A 186 20.54 -13.20 6.04
N GLU A 187 19.98 -13.93 7.00
CA GLU A 187 19.91 -15.39 7.01
C GLU A 187 19.10 -15.91 5.80
N GLY A 188 18.05 -15.19 5.41
CA GLY A 188 17.28 -15.46 4.19
C GLY A 188 17.93 -15.01 2.88
N GLY A 189 19.19 -14.53 2.90
CA GLY A 189 19.95 -14.20 1.70
C GLY A 189 19.83 -12.77 1.18
N ASN A 190 19.19 -11.86 1.91
CA ASN A 190 19.16 -10.44 1.52
C ASN A 190 20.55 -9.80 1.72
N LYS A 191 21.16 -9.36 0.62
CA LYS A 191 22.52 -8.83 0.60
C LYS A 191 22.66 -7.51 1.35
N ASP A 192 21.65 -6.64 1.29
CA ASP A 192 21.69 -5.35 1.97
C ASP A 192 21.65 -5.53 3.49
N ALA A 193 20.84 -6.47 3.98
CA ALA A 193 20.80 -6.87 5.37
C ALA A 193 22.10 -7.54 5.83
N GLN A 194 22.69 -8.42 5.00
CA GLN A 194 24.00 -9.01 5.28
C GLN A 194 25.09 -7.95 5.40
N ASN A 195 25.09 -6.96 4.52
CA ASN A 195 26.03 -5.84 4.59
C ASN A 195 25.78 -4.98 5.83
N PHE A 196 24.52 -4.72 6.19
CA PHE A 196 24.17 -3.96 7.39
C PHE A 196 24.71 -4.60 8.67
N LEU A 197 24.69 -5.94 8.78
CA LEU A 197 25.12 -6.66 10.00
C LEU A 197 26.63 -6.92 10.08
N ARG A 198 27.38 -6.63 9.01
CA ARG A 198 28.84 -6.80 8.99
C ARG A 198 29.59 -5.64 9.66
N TYR A 199 28.92 -4.53 9.91
CA TYR A 199 29.45 -3.31 10.53
C TYR A 199 28.78 -3.06 11.88
#